data_AF-A0A259AD81-F1
#
_entry.id   AF-A0A259AD81-F1
#
_cell.length_a   1.000
_cell.length_b   1.000
_cell.length_c   1.000
_cell.angle_alpha   90.00
_cell.angle_beta   90.00
_cell.angle_gamma   90.00
#
_symmetry.space_group_name_H-M   'P 1'
#
loop_
_entity.id
_entity.type
_entity.pdbx_description
1 polymer ?
#
loop_
_entity_poly.entity_id
_entity_poly.type
_entity_poly.pdbx_seq_one_letter_code
_entity_poly.pdbx_strand_id
1 'polypeptide(L)' 'PYLLGEQFTAADVMVGSNVWYGLTLLKVIEPRPVFTAYVARCEARPAFQRANAIEAEALAA' A
#
# COMPACT_ATOMS: atom_id res chain seq x y z
N PRO A 1 -5.70 3.15 12.35
CA PRO A 1 -5.08 1.86 12.73
C PRO A 1 -4.59 1.09 11.49
N TYR A 2 -3.63 0.21 11.70
CA TYR A 2 -3.24 -0.91 10.85
C TYR A 2 -4.15 -2.13 11.11
N LEU A 3 -3.92 -3.25 10.42
CA LEU A 3 -4.77 -4.43 10.53
C LEU A 3 -4.82 -5.03 11.93
N LEU A 4 -3.68 -5.04 12.63
CA LEU A 4 -3.56 -5.59 13.97
C LEU A 4 -3.54 -4.52 15.07
N GLY A 5 -4.07 -3.33 14.79
CA GLY A 5 -4.18 -2.23 15.75
C GLY A 5 -3.27 -1.05 15.42
N GLU A 6 -2.47 -0.60 16.38
CA GLU A 6 -1.67 0.63 16.21
C GLU A 6 -0.30 0.42 15.57
N GLN A 7 0.24 -0.80 15.65
CA GLN A 7 1.56 -1.14 15.13
C GLN A 7 1.46 -1.69 13.70
N PHE A 8 2.40 -1.29 12.86
CA PHE A 8 2.55 -1.86 11.52
C PHE A 8 3.19 -3.24 11.63
N THR A 9 2.63 -4.22 10.93
CA THR A 9 3.08 -5.62 11.01
C THR A 9 3.28 -6.24 9.62
N ALA A 10 3.74 -7.49 9.58
CA ALA A 10 3.83 -8.26 8.34
C ALA A 10 2.47 -8.40 7.63
N ALA A 11 1.35 -8.41 8.37
CA ALA A 11 0.02 -8.45 7.77
C ALA A 11 -0.23 -7.23 6.87
N ASP A 12 0.24 -6.05 7.29
CA ASP A 12 0.08 -4.80 6.56
C ASP A 12 1.00 -4.73 5.33
N VAL A 13 2.13 -5.44 5.32
CA VAL A 13 2.99 -5.57 4.12
C VAL A 13 2.21 -6.27 3.01
N MET A 14 1.63 -7.44 3.32
CA MET A 14 0.94 -8.25 2.32
C MET A 14 -0.40 -7.62 1.91
N VAL A 15 -1.25 -7.32 2.87
CA VAL A 15 -2.60 -6.82 2.59
C VAL A 15 -2.57 -5.36 2.15
N GLY A 16 -1.71 -4.53 2.75
CA GLY A 16 -1.56 -3.12 2.34
C GLY A 16 -1.17 -2.99 0.87
N SER A 17 -0.22 -3.80 0.41
CA SER A 17 0.19 -3.83 -0.99
C SER A 17 -0.93 -4.32 -1.91
N ASN A 18 -1.65 -5.39 -1.53
CA ASN A 18 -2.77 -5.91 -2.32
C ASN A 18 -3.92 -4.89 -2.46
N VAL A 19 -4.29 -4.22 -1.37
CA VAL A 19 -5.35 -3.21 -1.38
C VAL A 19 -4.92 -1.98 -2.19
N TRP A 20 -3.67 -1.51 -2.03
CA TRP A 20 -3.13 -0.42 -2.85
C TRP A 20 -3.14 -0.78 -4.34
N TYR A 21 -2.67 -1.97 -4.70
CA TYR A 21 -2.63 -2.43 -6.10
C TYR A 21 -4.04 -2.53 -6.70
N GLY A 22 -4.98 -3.11 -5.93
CA GLY A 22 -6.38 -3.24 -6.33
C GLY A 22 -7.12 -1.91 -6.49
N LEU A 23 -6.77 -0.89 -5.70
CA LEU A 23 -7.35 0.46 -5.80
C LEU A 23 -6.69 1.30 -6.91
N THR A 24 -5.37 1.31 -6.97
CA THR A 24 -4.60 2.29 -7.76
C THR A 24 -4.29 1.80 -9.16
N LEU A 25 -3.85 0.54 -9.31
CA LEU A 25 -3.37 0.01 -10.58
C LEU A 25 -4.46 -0.78 -11.30
N LEU A 26 -5.02 -1.81 -10.66
CA LEU A 26 -6.07 -2.63 -11.29
C LEU A 26 -7.44 -1.96 -11.28
N LYS A 27 -7.69 -1.07 -10.32
CA LYS A 27 -8.99 -0.38 -10.13
C LYS A 27 -10.18 -1.35 -10.02
N VAL A 28 -9.97 -2.51 -9.38
CA VAL A 28 -10.99 -3.56 -9.17
C VAL A 28 -11.63 -3.49 -7.78
N ILE A 29 -11.09 -2.67 -6.88
CA ILE A 29 -11.64 -2.42 -5.55
C ILE A 29 -12.34 -1.05 -5.55
N GLU A 30 -13.56 -0.98 -5.02
CA GLU A 30 -14.29 0.27 -4.82
C GLU A 30 -13.58 1.18 -3.79
N PRO A 31 -13.32 2.47 -4.09
CA PRO A 31 -12.58 3.37 -3.22
C PRO A 31 -13.42 3.85 -2.04
N ARG A 32 -13.53 3.02 -1.00
CA ARG A 32 -14.19 3.40 0.26
C ARG A 32 -13.23 4.20 1.16
N PRO A 33 -13.73 5.19 1.94
CA PRO A 33 -12.88 6.02 2.81
C PRO A 33 -11.98 5.22 3.75
N VAL A 34 -12.46 4.07 4.24
CA VAL A 34 -11.66 3.18 5.11
C VAL A 34 -10.46 2.57 4.39
N PHE A 35 -10.60 2.20 3.12
CA PHE A 35 -9.52 1.61 2.33
C PHE A 35 -8.52 2.66 1.89
N THR A 36 -8.99 3.81 1.40
CA THR A 36 -8.11 4.91 0.98
C THR A 36 -7.31 5.46 2.17
N ALA A 37 -7.94 5.62 3.34
CA ALA A 37 -7.22 6.05 4.54
C ALA A 37 -6.20 5.02 5.03
N TYR A 38 -6.50 3.73 4.93
CA TYR A 38 -5.55 2.66 5.27
C TYR A 38 -4.35 2.64 4.32
N VAL A 39 -4.62 2.70 3.02
CA VAL A 39 -3.58 2.75 2.00
C VAL A 39 -2.70 4.00 2.14
N ALA A 40 -3.29 5.18 2.37
CA ALA A 40 -2.52 6.41 2.58
C ALA A 40 -1.55 6.30 3.76
N ARG A 41 -1.92 5.59 4.85
CA ARG A 41 -0.98 5.32 5.96
C ARG A 41 0.16 4.39 5.54
N CYS A 42 -0.12 3.38 4.71
CA CYS A 42 0.91 2.50 4.17
C CYS A 42 1.87 3.25 3.22
N GLU A 43 1.34 4.09 2.32
CA GLU A 43 2.10 4.89 1.36
C GLU A 43 2.99 5.95 2.03
N ALA A 44 2.56 6.49 3.16
CA ALA A 44 3.34 7.46 3.94
C ALA A 44 4.63 6.87 4.54
N ARG A 45 4.78 5.54 4.57
CA ARG A 45 5.97 4.90 5.15
C ARG A 45 7.17 5.02 4.20
N PRO A 46 8.36 5.41 4.69
CA PRO A 46 9.57 5.50 3.86
C PRO A 46 9.91 4.18 3.14
N ALA A 47 9.61 3.04 3.77
CA ALA A 47 9.84 1.72 3.16
C ALA A 47 8.97 1.48 1.92
N PHE A 48 7.72 1.98 1.91
CA PHE A 48 6.83 1.86 0.77
C PHE A 48 7.30 2.73 -0.39
N GLN A 49 7.67 3.98 -0.10
CA GLN A 49 8.21 4.91 -1.09
C GLN A 49 9.51 4.37 -1.72
N ARG A 50 10.41 3.80 -0.90
CA ARG A 50 11.61 3.14 -1.38
C ARG A 50 11.31 1.94 -2.27
N ALA A 51 10.32 1.11 -1.92
CA ALA A 51 9.92 -0.02 -2.75
C ALA A 51 9.40 0.43 -4.12
N ASN A 52 8.59 1.49 -4.16
CA ASN A 52 8.10 2.07 -5.42
C ASN A 52 9.23 2.66 -6.27
N ALA A 53 10.25 3.28 -5.66
CA ALA A 53 11.41 3.76 -6.39
C ALA A 53 12.18 2.62 -7.05
N ILE A 54 12.42 1.51 -6.32
CA ILE A 54 13.06 0.32 -6.86
C ILE A 54 12.27 -0.27 -8.03
N GLU A 55 10.95 -0.38 -7.89
CA GLU A 55 10.07 -0.87 -8.96
C GLU A 55 10.12 0.04 -10.19
N ALA A 56 10.09 1.36 -10.00
CA ALA A 56 10.18 2.32 -11.09
C ALA A 56 11.54 2.24 -11.82
N GLU A 57 12.63 2.04 -11.09
CA GLU A 57 13.96 1.80 -11.65
C GLU A 57 14.00 0.48 -12.46
N ALA A 58 13.41 -0.59 -11.94
CA ALA A 58 13.38 -1.89 -12.61
C ALA A 58 12.56 -1.88 -13.91
N LEU A 59 11.46 -1.13 -13.96
CA LEU A 59 10.64 -0.98 -15.17
C LEU A 59 11.32 -0.15 -16.26
N ALA A 60 12.24 0.74 -15.89
CA ALA A 60 12.95 1.60 -16.83
C ALA A 60 14.16 0.92 -17.50
N ALA A 61 14.58 -0.25 -17.01
CA ALA A 61 15.70 -1.05 -17.52
C ALA A 61 15.25 -2.03 -18.62
#